data_AF-A0A8E0KIY9-F1
#
_entry.id   AF-A0A8E0KIY9-F1
#
_cell.length_a   1.000
_cell.length_b   1.000
_cell.length_c   1.000
_cell.angle_alpha   90.00
_cell.angle_beta   90.00
_cell.angle_gamma   90.00
#
_symmetry.space_group_name_H-M   'P 1'
#
loop_
_entity.id
_entity.type
_entity.pdbx_description
1 polymer ?
#
loop_
_entity_poly.entity_id
_entity_poly.type
_entity_poly.pdbx_seq_one_letter_code
_entity_poly.pdbx_strand_id
1 'polypeptide(L)'
;MIRKDRAVVWGRFVRTRSGLRHHHPMTRKIEEAQPTWFRLSEESWNEIREAYRNGATAKELAVRWKVSPSSIYRHAWEGGWSKKRSADADARAHAEAIAEEERADQTRPDPEAGLFGPPGADDEAMLGDPAALAEQAMAASVRAMRARLFVEAEKLARLSEAYGRMAEKRGGPAVTIETIDLETLYDIVMNKDGRVGERFRVDPDDPGPRDPILVRYWSHRYAEREAFKEQIRRVRANARKAACRAVGLDPDAPLPGF
;
A
#
# COMPACT_ATOMS: atom_id res chain seq x y z
N MET A 1 64.78 3.73 21.76
CA MET A 1 64.05 2.47 21.98
C MET A 1 64.14 1.65 20.69
N ILE A 2 64.97 0.60 20.70
CA ILE A 2 64.96 -0.63 19.89
C ILE A 2 64.92 -0.53 18.34
N ARG A 3 66.04 -0.99 17.73
CA ARG A 3 66.20 -1.40 16.32
C ARG A 3 65.37 -2.64 15.97
N LYS A 4 65.01 -2.80 14.68
CA LYS A 4 65.22 -3.98 13.79
C LYS A 4 64.23 -3.90 12.62
N ASP A 5 64.69 -3.71 11.38
CA ASP A 5 65.19 -4.72 10.44
C ASP A 5 64.20 -5.81 10.02
N ARG A 6 63.88 -5.77 8.71
CA ARG A 6 63.70 -6.87 7.74
C ARG A 6 62.99 -8.16 8.19
N ALA A 7 61.99 -8.58 7.39
CA ALA A 7 62.17 -9.71 6.45
C ALA A 7 60.89 -10.00 5.65
N VAL A 8 61.03 -9.96 4.32
CA VAL A 8 60.20 -10.70 3.37
C VAL A 8 60.51 -12.18 3.57
N VAL A 9 59.51 -12.99 3.94
CA VAL A 9 59.67 -14.44 4.10
C VAL A 9 58.88 -15.14 3.00
N TRP A 10 59.63 -15.64 2.02
CA TRP A 10 59.20 -16.71 1.12
C TRP A 10 59.09 -18.02 1.92
N GLY A 11 57.85 -18.50 2.11
CA GLY A 11 57.53 -19.71 2.86
C GLY A 11 57.19 -20.90 1.95
N ARG A 12 58.22 -21.70 1.69
CA ARG A 12 58.27 -23.00 1.00
C ARG A 12 57.11 -23.94 1.37
N PHE A 13 56.45 -24.47 0.35
CA PHE A 13 55.43 -25.53 0.42
C PHE A 13 56.06 -26.84 0.93
N VAL A 14 55.69 -27.29 2.14
CA VAL A 14 56.05 -28.62 2.67
C VAL A 14 54.92 -29.59 2.36
N ARG A 15 55.28 -30.62 1.59
CA ARG A 15 54.43 -31.71 1.12
C ARG A 15 54.40 -32.80 2.20
N THR A 16 53.28 -32.96 2.91
CA THR A 16 53.03 -34.16 3.72
C THR A 16 52.22 -35.17 2.89
N ARG A 17 52.81 -36.34 2.68
CA ARG A 17 52.14 -37.53 2.15
C ARG A 17 51.30 -38.14 3.27
N SER A 18 49.98 -38.05 3.16
CA SER A 18 49.06 -38.95 3.86
C SER A 18 48.39 -39.84 2.83
N GLY A 19 48.72 -41.14 2.89
CA GLY A 19 48.18 -42.15 2.01
C GLY A 19 46.68 -42.35 2.22
N LEU A 20 45.93 -42.26 1.13
CA LEU A 20 44.61 -42.84 1.01
C LEU A 20 44.68 -43.81 -0.16
N ARG A 21 44.58 -45.11 0.16
CA ARG A 21 44.42 -46.18 -0.81
C ARG A 21 43.09 -45.94 -1.51
N HIS A 22 43.12 -45.68 -2.80
CA HIS A 22 41.95 -45.79 -3.66
C HIS A 22 42.12 -47.05 -4.48
N HIS A 23 41.27 -48.03 -4.19
CA HIS A 23 41.06 -49.20 -5.05
C HIS A 23 40.77 -48.71 -6.47
N HIS A 24 41.63 -49.06 -7.41
CA HIS A 24 41.36 -48.88 -8.83
C HIS A 24 40.23 -49.82 -9.24
N PRO A 25 39.09 -49.34 -9.77
CA PRO A 25 38.21 -50.21 -10.53
C PRO A 25 38.97 -50.65 -11.79
N MET A 26 38.90 -51.95 -12.10
CA MET A 26 39.44 -52.55 -13.33
C MET A 26 39.00 -51.74 -14.56
N THR A 27 39.87 -50.87 -15.06
CA THR A 27 39.69 -50.21 -16.35
C THR A 27 39.78 -51.28 -17.43
N ARG A 28 38.68 -51.54 -18.13
CA ARG A 28 38.72 -52.27 -19.41
C ARG A 28 39.82 -51.65 -20.26
N LYS A 29 40.79 -52.47 -20.72
CA LYS A 29 41.73 -52.06 -21.75
C LYS A 29 40.92 -51.80 -23.02
N ILE A 30 40.62 -50.53 -23.28
CA ILE A 30 40.09 -50.10 -24.57
C ILE A 30 41.27 -50.19 -25.54
N GLU A 31 41.11 -50.97 -26.61
CA GLU A 31 42.11 -51.11 -27.67
C GLU A 31 42.50 -49.71 -28.19
N GLU A 32 43.82 -49.45 -28.21
CA GLU A 32 44.40 -48.18 -28.61
C GLU A 32 44.17 -47.95 -30.11
N ALA A 33 43.05 -47.30 -30.46
CA ALA A 33 42.88 -46.77 -31.80
C ALA A 33 43.97 -45.72 -32.06
N GLN A 34 44.65 -45.84 -33.21
CA GLN A 34 45.68 -44.93 -33.71
C GLN A 34 45.27 -43.46 -33.50
N PRO A 35 46.16 -42.60 -32.97
CA PRO A 35 45.81 -41.20 -32.74
C PRO A 35 45.42 -40.55 -34.08
N THR A 36 44.27 -39.87 -34.09
CA THR A 36 43.62 -39.25 -35.26
C THR A 36 44.08 -37.81 -35.48
N TRP A 37 45.36 -37.53 -35.21
CA TRP A 37 45.92 -36.17 -35.13
C TRP A 37 45.78 -35.33 -36.41
N PHE A 38 45.38 -35.93 -37.55
CA PHE A 38 45.28 -35.29 -38.87
C PHE A 38 43.89 -35.35 -39.55
N ARG A 39 42.84 -35.85 -38.88
CA ARG A 39 41.54 -36.11 -39.54
C ARG A 39 40.29 -35.65 -38.77
N LEU A 40 40.42 -34.70 -37.86
CA LEU A 40 39.23 -34.07 -37.26
C LEU A 40 38.67 -33.04 -38.24
N SER A 41 37.36 -33.09 -38.48
CA SER A 41 36.66 -32.07 -39.26
C SER A 41 36.69 -30.73 -38.51
N GLU A 42 36.42 -29.63 -39.22
CA GLU A 42 36.29 -28.31 -38.60
C GLU A 42 35.17 -28.28 -37.55
N GLU A 43 34.09 -29.05 -37.78
CA GLU A 43 32.98 -29.22 -36.83
C GLU A 43 33.47 -29.82 -35.51
N SER A 44 34.29 -30.89 -35.56
CA SER A 44 34.86 -31.48 -34.35
C SER A 44 35.80 -30.52 -33.61
N TRP A 45 36.53 -29.66 -34.34
CA TRP A 45 37.35 -28.62 -33.73
C TRP A 45 36.51 -27.49 -33.11
N ASN A 46 35.33 -27.19 -33.65
CA ASN A 46 34.38 -26.26 -33.05
C ASN A 46 33.80 -26.81 -31.74
N GLU A 47 33.46 -28.10 -31.68
CA GLU A 47 33.03 -28.74 -30.43
C GLU A 47 34.14 -28.75 -29.36
N ILE A 48 35.39 -29.02 -29.77
CA ILE A 48 36.56 -28.92 -28.88
C ILE A 48 36.73 -27.48 -28.38
N ARG A 49 36.55 -26.49 -29.25
CA ARG A 49 36.64 -25.06 -28.91
C ARG A 49 35.58 -24.67 -27.87
N GLU A 50 34.33 -25.02 -28.09
CA GLU A 50 33.22 -24.72 -27.17
C GLU A 50 33.45 -25.39 -25.82
N ALA A 51 33.80 -26.68 -25.80
CA ALA A 51 34.09 -27.39 -24.56
C ALA A 51 35.29 -26.78 -23.81
N TYR A 52 36.33 -26.34 -24.53
CA TYR A 52 37.49 -25.67 -23.94
C TYR A 52 37.16 -24.29 -23.39
N ARG A 53 36.29 -23.51 -24.05
CA ARG A 53 35.78 -22.22 -23.55
C ARG A 53 34.91 -22.42 -22.31
N ASN A 54 34.11 -23.46 -22.28
CA ASN A 54 33.26 -23.84 -21.15
C ASN A 54 34.04 -24.45 -19.97
N GLY A 55 35.38 -24.42 -20.02
CA GLY A 55 36.24 -24.73 -18.88
C GLY A 55 36.87 -26.12 -18.89
N ALA A 56 36.56 -26.99 -19.88
CA ALA A 56 37.20 -28.30 -19.98
C ALA A 56 38.72 -28.17 -20.17
N THR A 57 39.50 -29.04 -19.53
CA THR A 57 40.95 -28.99 -19.66
C THR A 57 41.40 -29.61 -20.99
N ALA A 58 42.51 -29.11 -21.55
CA ALA A 58 43.10 -29.69 -22.77
C ALA A 58 43.46 -31.18 -22.61
N LYS A 59 43.72 -31.64 -21.38
CA LYS A 59 44.00 -33.07 -21.09
C LYS A 59 42.74 -33.93 -21.17
N GLU A 60 41.61 -33.45 -20.68
CA GLU A 60 40.33 -34.16 -20.78
C GLU A 60 39.84 -34.23 -22.22
N LEU A 61 39.95 -33.12 -22.96
CA LEU A 61 39.60 -33.06 -24.38
C LEU A 61 40.52 -33.93 -25.23
N ALA A 62 41.81 -33.97 -24.91
CA ALA A 62 42.77 -34.85 -25.57
C ALA A 62 42.40 -36.33 -25.47
N VAL A 63 41.95 -36.78 -24.29
CA VAL A 63 41.50 -38.16 -24.08
C VAL A 63 40.19 -38.42 -24.83
N ARG A 64 39.22 -37.49 -24.74
CA ARG A 64 37.90 -37.62 -25.39
C ARG A 64 38.00 -37.68 -26.90
N TRP A 65 38.83 -36.84 -27.51
CA TRP A 65 38.95 -36.68 -28.96
C TRP A 65 40.15 -37.42 -29.57
N LYS A 66 40.88 -38.19 -28.76
CA LYS A 66 42.11 -38.93 -29.14
C LYS A 66 43.14 -38.04 -29.85
N VAL A 67 43.35 -36.84 -29.33
CA VAL A 67 44.36 -35.88 -29.81
C VAL A 67 45.38 -35.54 -28.74
N SER A 68 46.55 -35.05 -29.15
CA SER A 68 47.53 -34.53 -28.21
C SER A 68 47.05 -33.23 -27.57
N PRO A 69 47.24 -33.02 -26.24
CA PRO A 69 46.99 -31.73 -25.61
C PRO A 69 47.74 -30.59 -26.30
N SER A 70 48.94 -30.84 -26.82
CA SER A 70 49.74 -29.85 -27.55
C SER A 70 49.05 -29.36 -28.83
N SER A 71 48.31 -30.24 -29.52
CA SER A 71 47.54 -29.86 -30.71
C SER A 71 46.37 -28.94 -30.35
N ILE A 72 45.71 -29.20 -29.22
CA ILE A 72 44.63 -28.34 -28.70
C ILE A 72 45.19 -26.95 -28.35
N TYR A 73 46.33 -26.87 -27.68
CA TYR A 73 46.98 -25.58 -27.39
C TYR A 73 47.39 -24.84 -28.66
N ARG A 74 47.91 -25.54 -29.67
CA ARG A 74 48.27 -24.95 -30.96
C ARG A 74 47.04 -24.35 -31.67
N HIS A 75 45.95 -25.11 -31.77
CA HIS A 75 44.69 -24.60 -32.35
C HIS A 75 44.06 -23.48 -31.49
N ALA A 76 44.24 -23.50 -30.17
CA ALA A 76 43.80 -22.42 -29.28
C ALA A 76 44.54 -21.12 -29.52
N TRP A 77 45.83 -21.22 -29.82
CA TRP A 77 46.68 -20.08 -30.10
C TRP A 77 46.46 -19.54 -31.51
N GLU A 78 46.47 -20.41 -32.53
CA GLU A 78 46.21 -20.05 -33.93
C GLU A 78 44.78 -19.54 -34.15
N GLY A 79 43.79 -20.16 -33.49
CA GLY A 79 42.38 -19.76 -33.55
C GLY A 79 41.99 -18.64 -32.59
N GLY A 80 42.93 -18.11 -31.79
CA GLY A 80 42.70 -16.96 -30.92
C GLY A 80 41.78 -17.20 -29.71
N TRP A 81 41.38 -18.43 -29.42
CA TRP A 81 40.51 -18.80 -28.28
C TRP A 81 41.30 -19.31 -27.06
N SER A 82 42.59 -18.97 -26.97
CA SER A 82 43.37 -19.18 -25.76
C SER A 82 42.70 -18.53 -24.53
N LYS A 83 42.75 -19.21 -23.37
CA LYS A 83 42.09 -18.75 -22.12
C LYS A 83 42.40 -17.29 -21.74
N LYS A 84 43.59 -16.78 -22.06
CA LYS A 84 43.98 -15.38 -21.77
C LYS A 84 43.24 -14.38 -22.65
N ARG A 85 43.01 -14.70 -23.92
CA ARG A 85 42.37 -13.79 -24.89
C ARG A 85 40.85 -13.88 -24.82
N SER A 86 40.30 -15.07 -24.55
CA SER A 86 38.86 -15.24 -24.30
C SER A 86 38.44 -14.58 -22.99
N ALA A 87 39.21 -14.74 -21.91
CA ALA A 87 38.89 -14.11 -20.62
C ALA A 87 38.85 -12.58 -20.69
N ASP A 88 39.71 -11.96 -21.49
CA ASP A 88 39.71 -10.50 -21.67
C ASP A 88 38.49 -10.02 -22.49
N ALA A 89 38.08 -10.79 -23.50
CA ALA A 89 36.86 -10.50 -24.27
C ALA A 89 35.59 -10.72 -23.42
N ASP A 90 35.54 -11.81 -22.65
CA ASP A 90 34.42 -12.13 -21.77
C ASP A 90 34.32 -11.12 -20.61
N ALA A 91 35.46 -10.66 -20.06
CA ALA A 91 35.49 -9.61 -19.05
C ALA A 91 35.00 -8.25 -19.58
N ARG A 92 35.38 -7.89 -20.82
CA ARG A 92 34.90 -6.66 -21.47
C ARG A 92 33.40 -6.73 -21.78
N ALA A 93 32.90 -7.86 -22.29
CA ALA A 93 31.47 -8.06 -22.51
C ALA A 93 30.66 -8.01 -21.20
N HIS A 94 31.18 -8.58 -20.11
CA HIS A 94 30.56 -8.46 -18.80
C HIS A 94 30.56 -7.02 -18.28
N ALA A 95 31.66 -6.28 -18.45
CA ALA A 95 31.73 -4.87 -18.07
C ALA A 95 30.74 -4.00 -18.87
N GLU A 96 30.58 -4.26 -20.17
CA GLU A 96 29.59 -3.58 -21.01
C GLU A 96 28.15 -3.91 -20.60
N ALA A 97 27.86 -5.17 -20.24
CA ALA A 97 26.55 -5.58 -19.74
C ALA A 97 26.20 -4.90 -18.40
N ILE A 98 27.16 -4.83 -17.46
CA ILE A 98 26.98 -4.11 -16.20
C ILE A 98 26.77 -2.61 -16.45
N ALA A 99 27.52 -2.00 -17.36
CA ALA A 99 27.37 -0.58 -17.69
C ALA A 99 26.04 -0.26 -18.41
N GLU A 100 25.47 -1.22 -19.13
CA GLU A 100 24.11 -1.11 -19.71
C GLU A 100 23.03 -1.26 -18.64
N GLU A 101 23.20 -2.21 -17.71
CA GLU A 101 22.30 -2.40 -16.57
C GLU A 101 22.30 -1.17 -15.64
N GLU A 102 23.47 -0.61 -15.34
CA GLU A 102 23.60 0.63 -14.56
C GLU A 102 22.97 1.84 -15.26
N ARG A 103 23.08 1.94 -16.59
CA ARG A 103 22.40 2.99 -17.36
C ARG A 103 20.88 2.79 -17.34
N ALA A 104 20.40 1.55 -17.45
CA ALA A 104 18.99 1.24 -17.35
C ALA A 104 18.42 1.58 -15.96
N ASP A 105 19.16 1.29 -14.89
CA ASP A 105 18.79 1.64 -13.51
C ASP A 105 18.81 3.15 -13.25
N GLN A 106 19.74 3.92 -13.86
CA GLN A 106 19.75 5.38 -13.76
C GLN A 106 18.58 6.06 -14.49
N THR A 107 18.09 5.46 -15.58
CA THR A 107 16.87 5.92 -16.27
C THR A 107 15.58 5.37 -15.66
N ARG A 108 15.67 4.44 -14.69
CA ARG A 108 14.49 3.92 -14.03
C ARG A 108 13.92 5.03 -13.14
N PRO A 109 12.68 5.48 -13.37
CA PRO A 109 12.09 6.50 -12.52
C PRO A 109 12.09 6.01 -11.08
N ASP A 110 12.60 6.84 -10.18
CA ASP A 110 12.67 6.55 -8.75
C ASP A 110 11.25 6.23 -8.24
N PRO A 111 10.98 5.02 -7.73
CA PRO A 111 9.65 4.61 -7.32
C PRO A 111 9.11 5.50 -6.19
N GLU A 112 9.97 6.14 -5.39
CA GLU A 112 9.55 7.03 -4.31
C GLU A 112 9.24 8.47 -4.79
N ALA A 113 9.85 8.92 -5.89
CA ALA A 113 9.65 10.28 -6.41
C ALA A 113 8.21 10.55 -6.87
N GLY A 114 7.48 9.51 -7.29
CA GLY A 114 6.05 9.60 -7.67
C GLY A 114 5.06 9.35 -6.52
N LEU A 115 5.56 9.01 -5.31
CA LEU A 115 4.74 8.73 -4.12
C LEU A 115 4.71 9.91 -3.14
N PHE A 116 5.75 10.76 -3.11
CA PHE A 116 5.88 11.91 -2.21
C PHE A 116 6.33 13.22 -2.89
N GLY A 117 6.22 13.30 -4.23
CA GLY A 117 6.54 14.53 -4.97
C GLY A 117 5.63 15.70 -4.55
N PRO A 118 6.10 16.95 -4.72
CA PRO A 118 5.28 18.13 -4.43
C PRO A 118 3.98 18.06 -5.24
N PRO A 119 2.84 18.47 -4.64
CA PRO A 119 1.54 18.43 -5.31
C PRO A 119 1.63 19.16 -6.66
N GLY A 120 1.18 18.51 -7.73
CA GLY A 120 0.98 19.14 -9.03
C GLY A 120 -0.14 20.19 -8.94
N ALA A 121 -0.28 21.02 -9.97
CA ALA A 121 -1.33 22.04 -10.02
C ALA A 121 -2.76 21.47 -9.84
N ASP A 122 -2.97 20.20 -10.20
CA ASP A 122 -4.24 19.49 -10.00
C ASP A 122 -4.45 19.05 -8.54
N ASP A 123 -3.37 18.81 -7.79
CA ASP A 123 -3.43 18.39 -6.38
C ASP A 123 -3.83 19.57 -5.47
N GLU A 124 -3.50 20.81 -5.82
CA GLU A 124 -3.95 22.01 -5.10
C GLU A 124 -5.47 22.21 -5.16
N ALA A 125 -6.11 21.82 -6.28
CA ALA A 125 -7.56 21.82 -6.39
C ALA A 125 -8.20 20.71 -5.53
N MET A 126 -7.51 19.58 -5.33
CA MET A 126 -7.96 18.47 -4.50
C MET A 126 -7.84 18.72 -2.99
N LEU A 127 -6.98 19.66 -2.55
CA LEU A 127 -6.82 20.00 -1.12
C LEU A 127 -8.14 20.44 -0.45
N GLY A 128 -9.13 20.90 -1.22
CA GLY A 128 -10.44 21.33 -0.73
C GLY A 128 -11.48 20.21 -0.59
N ASP A 129 -11.28 19.07 -1.26
CA ASP A 129 -12.26 17.97 -1.34
C ASP A 129 -11.75 16.69 -0.64
N PRO A 130 -12.29 16.35 0.55
CA PRO A 130 -11.91 15.13 1.23
C PRO A 130 -12.23 13.85 0.44
N ALA A 131 -13.20 13.86 -0.50
CA ALA A 131 -13.47 12.68 -1.33
C ALA A 131 -12.32 12.43 -2.33
N ALA A 132 -11.89 13.48 -3.03
CA ALA A 132 -10.74 13.44 -3.93
C ALA A 132 -9.45 12.96 -3.23
N LEU A 133 -9.17 13.46 -2.02
CA LEU A 133 -8.02 13.01 -1.22
C LEU A 133 -8.12 11.53 -0.81
N ALA A 134 -9.33 11.03 -0.55
CA ALA A 134 -9.55 9.62 -0.22
C ALA A 134 -9.24 8.69 -1.41
N GLU A 135 -9.64 9.08 -2.61
CA GLU A 135 -9.36 8.33 -3.85
C GLU A 135 -7.86 8.32 -4.17
N GLN A 136 -7.20 9.46 -4.02
CA GLN A 136 -5.76 9.58 -4.27
C GLN A 136 -4.92 8.74 -3.30
N ALA A 137 -5.26 8.78 -2.00
CA ALA A 137 -4.60 7.95 -0.99
C ALA A 137 -4.81 6.44 -1.25
N MET A 138 -6.01 6.05 -1.70
CA MET A 138 -6.29 4.67 -2.08
C MET A 138 -5.46 4.23 -3.29
N ALA A 139 -5.40 5.05 -4.34
CA ALA A 139 -4.57 4.78 -5.52
C ALA A 139 -3.08 4.70 -5.19
N ALA A 140 -2.59 5.54 -4.27
CA ALA A 140 -1.22 5.46 -3.76
C ALA A 140 -0.98 4.17 -2.96
N SER A 141 -1.94 3.71 -2.14
CA SER A 141 -1.83 2.45 -1.41
C SER A 141 -1.67 1.25 -2.35
N VAL A 142 -2.40 1.23 -3.48
CA VAL A 142 -2.29 0.17 -4.49
C VAL A 142 -0.92 0.17 -5.17
N ARG A 143 -0.36 1.35 -5.45
CA ARG A 143 1.00 1.48 -5.97
C ARG A 143 2.05 0.99 -4.97
N ALA A 144 1.92 1.35 -3.69
CA ALA A 144 2.79 0.88 -2.62
C ALA A 144 2.71 -0.65 -2.44
N MET A 145 1.52 -1.25 -2.52
CA MET A 145 1.35 -2.71 -2.48
C MET A 145 2.09 -3.40 -3.64
N ARG A 146 2.00 -2.87 -4.87
CA ARG A 146 2.73 -3.40 -6.03
C ARG A 146 4.25 -3.31 -5.86
N ALA A 147 4.73 -2.27 -5.17
CA ALA A 147 6.13 -2.07 -4.82
C ALA A 147 6.59 -2.89 -3.60
N ARG A 148 5.71 -3.68 -2.97
CA ARG A 148 5.97 -4.46 -1.74
C ARG A 148 6.31 -3.59 -0.51
N LEU A 149 5.86 -2.33 -0.50
CA LEU A 149 5.98 -1.39 0.62
C LEU A 149 4.71 -1.48 1.51
N PHE A 150 4.63 -2.54 2.31
CA PHE A 150 3.39 -2.89 3.01
C PHE A 150 3.02 -1.92 4.14
N VAL A 151 4.01 -1.37 4.84
CA VAL A 151 3.77 -0.44 5.97
C VAL A 151 3.22 0.89 5.45
N GLU A 152 3.74 1.37 4.33
CA GLU A 152 3.29 2.58 3.64
C GLU A 152 1.90 2.39 3.04
N ALA A 153 1.65 1.23 2.43
CA ALA A 153 0.32 0.88 1.93
C ALA A 153 -0.74 0.90 3.02
N GLU A 154 -0.44 0.36 4.21
CA GLU A 154 -1.37 0.37 5.35
C GLU A 154 -1.66 1.80 5.85
N LYS A 155 -0.63 2.65 5.95
CA LYS A 155 -0.79 4.06 6.34
C LYS A 155 -1.67 4.82 5.34
N LEU A 156 -1.44 4.62 4.04
CA LEU A 156 -2.22 5.25 2.97
C LEU A 156 -3.67 4.77 2.92
N ALA A 157 -3.91 3.48 3.17
CA ALA A 157 -5.26 2.93 3.26
C ALA A 157 -6.03 3.54 4.45
N ARG A 158 -5.39 3.65 5.63
CA ARG A 158 -6.00 4.32 6.81
C ARG A 158 -6.29 5.79 6.54
N LEU A 159 -5.43 6.46 5.80
CA LEU A 159 -5.61 7.86 5.42
C LEU A 159 -6.80 8.03 4.47
N SER A 160 -6.95 7.15 3.47
CA SER A 160 -8.12 7.10 2.59
C SER A 160 -9.42 6.93 3.37
N GLU A 161 -9.45 6.01 4.34
CA GLU A 161 -10.62 5.79 5.19
C GLU A 161 -10.98 7.03 6.04
N ALA A 162 -9.97 7.70 6.61
CA ALA A 162 -10.18 8.93 7.38
C ALA A 162 -10.76 10.06 6.52
N TYR A 163 -10.25 10.23 5.30
CA TYR A 163 -10.76 11.20 4.33
C TYR A 163 -12.18 10.84 3.86
N GLY A 164 -12.47 9.57 3.58
CA GLY A 164 -13.81 9.10 3.23
C GLY A 164 -14.85 9.40 4.31
N ARG A 165 -14.51 9.14 5.58
CA ARG A 165 -15.38 9.49 6.72
C ARG A 165 -15.61 11.01 6.86
N MET A 166 -14.63 11.84 6.48
CA MET A 166 -14.80 13.29 6.47
C MET A 166 -15.66 13.76 5.28
N ALA A 167 -15.52 13.11 4.12
CA ALA A 167 -16.35 13.37 2.96
C ALA A 167 -17.82 13.02 3.22
N GLU A 168 -18.11 11.87 3.83
CA GLU A 168 -19.46 11.47 4.23
C GLU A 168 -20.09 12.47 5.22
N LYS A 169 -19.31 12.97 6.19
CA LYS A 169 -19.78 13.98 7.14
C LYS A 169 -20.05 15.34 6.48
N ARG A 170 -19.32 15.67 5.40
CA ARG A 170 -19.44 16.95 4.69
C ARG A 170 -20.50 16.90 3.57
N GLY A 171 -20.71 15.74 2.98
CA GLY A 171 -21.49 15.53 1.77
C GLY A 171 -22.68 14.56 1.91
N GLY A 172 -22.95 14.04 3.10
CA GLY A 172 -24.21 13.32 3.34
C GLY A 172 -25.38 14.20 2.92
N PRO A 173 -26.39 13.68 2.18
CA PRO A 173 -27.53 14.48 1.78
C PRO A 173 -28.13 15.09 3.04
N ALA A 174 -28.33 16.42 3.03
CA ALA A 174 -29.02 17.08 4.11
C ALA A 174 -30.32 16.31 4.34
N VAL A 175 -30.50 15.76 5.54
CA VAL A 175 -31.69 14.99 5.87
C VAL A 175 -32.87 15.96 5.82
N THR A 176 -33.62 15.88 4.72
CA THR A 176 -34.85 16.65 4.53
C THR A 176 -36.05 15.81 4.98
N ILE A 177 -37.21 16.46 5.13
CA ILE A 177 -38.47 15.76 5.43
C ILE A 177 -38.81 14.73 4.35
N GLU A 178 -38.36 14.94 3.11
CA GLU A 178 -38.63 14.04 1.97
C GLU A 178 -37.65 12.86 1.88
N THR A 179 -36.45 13.02 2.45
CA THR A 179 -35.36 12.03 2.33
C THR A 179 -35.09 11.27 3.63
N ILE A 180 -35.70 11.68 4.74
CA ILE A 180 -35.60 10.98 6.02
C ILE A 180 -36.34 9.65 5.95
N ASP A 181 -35.78 8.62 6.57
CA ASP A 181 -36.47 7.35 6.75
C ASP A 181 -37.79 7.53 7.53
N LEU A 182 -38.83 6.78 7.13
CA LEU A 182 -40.17 6.89 7.69
C LEU A 182 -40.23 6.46 9.16
N GLU A 183 -39.43 5.47 9.56
CA GLU A 183 -39.36 5.03 10.95
C GLU A 183 -38.80 6.16 11.82
N THR A 184 -37.71 6.77 11.38
CA THR A 184 -37.10 7.94 12.02
C THR A 184 -38.04 9.14 12.06
N LEU A 185 -38.75 9.44 10.95
CA LEU A 185 -39.72 10.53 10.90
C LEU A 185 -40.86 10.29 11.90
N TYR A 186 -41.37 9.06 11.95
CA TYR A 186 -42.42 8.67 12.86
C TYR A 186 -41.98 8.79 14.33
N ASP A 187 -40.76 8.36 14.66
CA ASP A 187 -40.21 8.50 16.02
C ASP A 187 -40.01 9.96 16.43
N ILE A 188 -39.60 10.83 15.50
CA ILE A 188 -39.49 12.28 15.72
C ILE A 188 -40.89 12.89 15.97
N VAL A 189 -41.87 12.58 15.12
CA VAL A 189 -43.22 13.15 15.21
C VAL A 189 -43.94 12.68 16.47
N MET A 190 -43.83 11.39 16.79
CA MET A 190 -44.46 10.81 17.98
C MET A 190 -43.65 11.10 19.25
N ASN A 191 -42.42 11.61 19.12
CA ASN A 191 -41.49 11.91 20.21
C ASN A 191 -41.42 10.77 21.24
N LYS A 192 -41.38 9.52 20.77
CA LYS A 192 -41.56 8.33 21.61
C LYS A 192 -40.58 8.25 22.79
N ASP A 193 -39.36 8.73 22.57
CA ASP A 193 -38.28 8.69 23.55
C ASP A 193 -38.06 10.04 24.27
N GLY A 194 -38.88 11.06 24.01
CA GLY A 194 -38.69 12.40 24.57
C GLY A 194 -37.45 13.15 24.04
N ARG A 195 -36.64 12.51 23.18
CA ARG A 195 -35.35 13.03 22.67
C ARG A 195 -35.48 14.34 21.91
N VAL A 196 -36.62 14.58 21.24
CA VAL A 196 -36.88 15.85 20.58
C VAL A 196 -36.98 16.95 21.64
N GLY A 197 -37.78 16.73 22.69
CA GLY A 197 -37.89 17.68 23.80
C GLY A 197 -36.55 18.00 24.47
N GLU A 198 -35.71 16.98 24.68
CA GLU A 198 -34.39 17.15 25.30
C GLU A 198 -33.42 17.94 24.42
N ARG A 199 -33.45 17.72 23.09
CA ARG A 199 -32.64 18.52 22.16
C ARG A 199 -33.05 19.98 22.09
N PHE A 200 -34.33 20.26 22.28
CA PHE A 200 -34.84 21.62 22.31
C PHE A 200 -34.79 22.21 23.72
N ARG A 201 -34.23 21.52 24.73
CA ARG A 201 -34.15 22.03 26.09
C ARG A 201 -33.29 23.29 26.14
N VAL A 202 -33.84 24.35 26.72
CA VAL A 202 -33.09 25.57 27.00
C VAL A 202 -32.45 25.42 28.37
N ASP A 203 -31.13 25.43 28.42
CA ASP A 203 -30.39 25.52 29.67
C ASP A 203 -30.53 26.95 30.22
N PRO A 204 -31.09 27.14 31.43
CA PRO A 204 -31.21 28.46 32.04
C PRO A 204 -29.85 29.09 32.36
N ASP A 205 -28.80 28.29 32.52
CA ASP A 205 -27.47 28.73 32.95
C ASP A 205 -26.49 28.95 31.79
N ASP A 206 -26.91 28.72 30.53
CA ASP A 206 -26.12 29.01 29.34
C ASP A 206 -26.32 30.47 28.87
N PRO A 207 -25.32 31.36 29.02
CA PRO A 207 -25.41 32.75 28.60
C PRO A 207 -25.19 32.95 27.09
N GLY A 208 -25.00 31.87 26.31
CA GLY A 208 -24.76 31.93 24.88
C GLY A 208 -25.92 32.52 24.07
N PRO A 209 -25.65 33.03 22.84
CA PRO A 209 -26.70 33.49 21.95
C PRO A 209 -27.66 32.33 21.64
N ARG A 210 -28.93 32.49 22.03
CA ARG A 210 -29.96 31.48 21.79
C ARG A 210 -30.14 31.26 20.29
N ASP A 211 -30.02 30.01 19.85
CA ASP A 211 -30.33 29.61 18.48
C ASP A 211 -31.75 30.11 18.12
N PRO A 212 -31.91 30.88 17.02
CA PRO A 212 -33.21 31.39 16.58
C PRO A 212 -34.29 30.30 16.43
N ILE A 213 -33.90 29.07 16.09
CA ILE A 213 -34.81 27.93 15.92
C ILE A 213 -35.36 27.48 17.28
N LEU A 214 -34.53 27.45 18.33
CA LEU A 214 -34.98 27.12 19.69
C LEU A 214 -36.03 28.12 20.18
N VAL A 215 -35.80 29.42 19.94
CA VAL A 215 -36.75 30.49 20.30
C VAL A 215 -38.08 30.31 19.58
N ARG A 216 -38.04 30.04 18.26
CA ARG A 216 -39.25 29.78 17.47
C ARG A 216 -40.01 28.54 17.98
N TYR A 217 -39.33 27.43 18.22
CA TYR A 217 -39.94 26.21 18.75
C TYR A 217 -40.71 26.46 20.06
N TRP A 218 -40.07 27.08 21.04
CA TRP A 218 -40.72 27.34 22.33
C TRP A 218 -41.83 28.37 22.24
N SER A 219 -41.68 29.41 21.41
CA SER A 219 -42.76 30.38 21.18
C SER A 219 -44.04 29.70 20.68
N HIS A 220 -43.91 28.73 19.77
CA HIS A 220 -45.03 27.94 19.26
C HIS A 220 -45.65 27.07 20.37
N ARG A 221 -44.82 26.35 21.13
CA ARG A 221 -45.28 25.48 22.22
C ARG A 221 -45.98 26.26 23.35
N TYR A 222 -45.52 27.47 23.68
CA TYR A 222 -46.19 28.33 24.64
C TYR A 222 -47.55 28.81 24.11
N ALA A 223 -47.62 29.20 22.83
CA ALA A 223 -48.87 29.60 22.20
C ALA A 223 -49.92 28.47 22.19
N GLU A 224 -49.52 27.25 21.82
CA GLU A 224 -50.39 26.06 21.88
C GLU A 224 -50.91 25.81 23.30
N ARG A 225 -50.03 25.88 24.29
CA ARG A 225 -50.39 25.63 25.70
C ARG A 225 -51.36 26.69 26.23
N GLU A 226 -51.16 27.96 25.89
CA GLU A 226 -52.09 29.03 26.27
C GLU A 226 -53.43 28.90 25.54
N ALA A 227 -53.43 28.57 24.25
CA ALA A 227 -54.66 28.29 23.50
C ALA A 227 -55.46 27.13 24.13
N PHE A 228 -54.78 26.05 24.52
CA PHE A 228 -55.41 24.91 25.19
C PHE A 228 -55.97 25.27 26.57
N LYS A 229 -55.22 26.03 27.39
CA LYS A 229 -55.73 26.55 28.68
C LYS A 229 -56.96 27.42 28.47
N GLU A 230 -56.94 28.28 27.47
CA GLU A 230 -58.05 29.17 27.15
C GLU A 230 -59.28 28.38 26.71
N GLN A 231 -59.12 27.33 25.92
CA GLN A 231 -60.20 26.41 25.58
C GLN A 231 -60.80 25.75 26.83
N ILE A 232 -59.97 25.28 27.77
CA ILE A 232 -60.44 24.73 29.04
C ILE A 232 -61.21 25.77 29.86
N ARG A 233 -60.68 27.00 29.97
CA ARG A 233 -61.37 28.11 30.67
C ARG A 233 -62.74 28.37 30.06
N ARG A 234 -62.85 28.38 28.73
CA ARG A 234 -64.12 28.53 28.00
C ARG A 234 -65.09 27.40 28.27
N VAL A 235 -64.65 26.15 28.19
CA VAL A 235 -65.50 24.98 28.48
C VAL A 235 -66.01 25.04 29.92
N ARG A 236 -65.15 25.35 30.90
CA ARG A 236 -65.53 25.52 32.30
C ARG A 236 -66.50 26.67 32.52
N ALA A 237 -66.26 27.82 31.88
CA ALA A 237 -67.17 28.96 31.94
C ALA A 237 -68.54 28.61 31.37
N ASN A 238 -68.59 27.93 30.22
CA ASN A 238 -69.83 27.48 29.59
C ASN A 238 -70.59 26.46 30.45
N ALA A 239 -69.88 25.49 31.03
CA ALA A 239 -70.47 24.50 31.94
C ALA A 239 -71.04 25.18 33.20
N ARG A 240 -70.33 26.16 33.77
CA ARG A 240 -70.83 26.98 34.87
C ARG A 240 -72.11 27.72 34.48
N LYS A 241 -72.10 28.43 33.35
CA LYS A 241 -73.28 29.17 32.86
C LYS A 241 -74.48 28.24 32.67
N ALA A 242 -74.26 27.03 32.15
CA ALA A 242 -75.30 26.02 32.02
C ALA A 242 -75.85 25.56 33.39
N ALA A 243 -74.97 25.33 34.37
CA ALA A 243 -75.38 24.94 35.72
C ALA A 243 -76.17 26.06 36.44
N CYS A 244 -75.76 27.32 36.33
CA CYS A 244 -76.50 28.46 36.88
C CYS A 244 -77.92 28.53 36.30
N ARG A 245 -78.06 28.41 34.97
CA ARG A 245 -79.38 28.39 34.31
C ARG A 245 -80.26 27.23 34.79
N ALA A 246 -79.69 26.06 35.05
CA ALA A 246 -80.46 24.89 35.50
C ALA A 246 -81.07 25.07 36.90
N VAL A 247 -80.46 25.91 37.75
CA VAL A 247 -80.92 26.20 39.12
C VAL A 247 -81.66 27.56 39.20
N GLY A 248 -81.88 28.21 38.06
CA GLY A 248 -82.58 29.51 37.99
C GLY A 248 -81.75 30.71 38.49
N LEU A 249 -80.42 30.56 38.55
CA LEU A 249 -79.49 31.64 38.91
C LEU A 249 -79.03 32.39 37.66
N ASP A 250 -78.76 33.69 37.79
CA ASP A 250 -78.18 34.51 36.72
C ASP A 250 -76.77 33.99 36.36
N PRO A 251 -76.54 33.51 35.11
CA PRO A 251 -75.26 32.95 34.69
C PRO A 251 -74.14 33.99 34.57
N ASP A 252 -74.45 35.28 34.51
CA ASP A 252 -73.48 36.36 34.35
C ASP A 252 -73.22 37.14 35.65
N ALA A 253 -73.87 36.74 36.75
CA ALA A 253 -73.61 37.33 38.07
C ALA A 253 -72.14 37.11 38.51
N PRO A 254 -71.44 38.17 38.97
CA PRO A 254 -70.09 38.04 39.51
C PRO A 254 -70.10 37.09 40.71
N LEU A 255 -69.02 36.32 40.88
CA LEU A 255 -68.91 35.44 42.04
C LEU A 255 -68.96 36.29 43.32
N PRO A 256 -69.67 35.85 44.38
CA PRO A 256 -69.47 36.43 45.69
C PRO A 256 -67.98 36.23 46.05
N GLY A 257 -67.28 37.34 46.28
CA GLY A 257 -65.85 37.32 46.57
C GLY A 257 -65.56 36.52 47.83
N PHE A 258 -64.59 35.61 47.73
CA PHE A 258 -63.85 35.07 48.87
C PHE A 258 -62.49 35.76 48.91
#